data_AF-A0A182TB74-F1
#
_entry.id   AF-A0A182TB74-F1
#
_cell.length_a   1.000
_cell.length_b   1.000
_cell.length_c   1.000
_cell.angle_alpha   90.00
_cell.angle_beta   90.00
_cell.angle_gamma   90.00
#
_symmetry.space_group_name_H-M   'P 1'
#
loop_
_entity.id
_entity.type
_entity.pdbx_description
1 polymer ?
#
loop_
_entity_poly.entity_id
_entity_poly.type
_entity_poly.pdbx_seq_one_letter_code
_entity_poly.pdbx_strand_id
1 'polypeptide(L)'
;MGLMLVGWGGNNGSTLTAALEANKHSLEWRTRHGVQKANWYGSITQSSTVLLGSDASGQDVYIPMNELVPMVNPNDIVVDGWDISSLNIGESMKRAQVLEVGLQDQVYKRLAQMRPRPSIYDPDFIAANQAERADNTIQGTRYEQYQQIVKDIREFKQQSGVDKVVILWTANTERFAEVKDGLNTTMADLERSLKQNHSEISPSTIFAMAAIAENCIYINGSPQNTFVPGVIEMAEHYGAFIAGDDFKSGQTKLKSVLVDFLVSAGIKPVSIVSYNHLGNNDGKNLSAPQQFRSKEISKSNVVDDMVASNHILYGADEHPDHCVVIKYVPYVGDSKRAMDEYTSQIMLGGHNTLVIHNTCEDSLLATPLILDLAILGELCSRIQIRRKEPAGAEFVPFRSVLSLLSYLCKAPLVPHGTPVVNSLFRQRTAIENILRACVGLPPLSHMTLEHRFDLPIGENQSEGVQHIVKKARVNGTVPMANGTSEKCNGVHNGDAHRSEKVSSH
;
A
#
# COMPACT_ATOMS: atom_id res chain seq x y z
N MET A 1 -1.55 -5.04 20.63
CA MET A 1 -0.86 -3.83 20.10
C MET A 1 -1.80 -2.63 20.25
N GLY A 2 -1.30 -1.44 20.54
CA GLY A 2 -2.10 -0.21 20.47
C GLY A 2 -1.97 0.49 19.11
N LEU A 3 -3.08 0.97 18.57
CA LEU A 3 -3.13 1.79 17.35
C LEU A 3 -3.89 3.09 17.66
N MET A 4 -3.19 4.22 17.71
CA MET A 4 -3.80 5.53 17.91
C MET A 4 -3.93 6.28 16.58
N LEU A 5 -5.15 6.65 16.21
CA LEU A 5 -5.42 7.31 14.93
C LEU A 5 -5.59 8.82 15.11
N VAL A 6 -4.83 9.62 14.37
CA VAL A 6 -5.15 11.04 14.18
C VAL A 6 -6.17 11.12 13.05
N GLY A 7 -7.35 11.71 13.30
CA GLY A 7 -8.52 11.63 12.42
C GLY A 7 -9.38 10.39 12.64
N TRP A 8 -9.49 9.90 13.88
CA TRP A 8 -10.20 8.64 14.20
C TRP A 8 -11.69 8.68 13.81
N GLY A 9 -12.35 9.83 13.93
CA GLY A 9 -13.73 10.07 13.46
C GLY A 9 -13.86 10.34 11.96
N GLY A 10 -12.78 10.21 11.18
CA GLY A 10 -12.79 10.24 9.72
C GLY A 10 -13.40 8.97 9.10
N ASN A 11 -13.54 8.98 7.77
CA ASN A 11 -14.10 7.83 7.05
C ASN A 11 -13.25 6.56 7.28
N ASN A 12 -11.93 6.66 7.10
CA ASN A 12 -11.00 5.57 7.34
C ASN A 12 -11.00 5.07 8.80
N GLY A 13 -10.89 5.99 9.77
CA GLY A 13 -10.78 5.60 11.19
C GLY A 13 -12.04 4.92 11.73
N SER A 14 -13.22 5.43 11.35
CA SER A 14 -14.49 4.79 11.71
C SER A 14 -14.70 3.46 10.98
N THR A 15 -14.31 3.37 9.71
CA THR A 15 -14.35 2.12 8.91
C THR A 15 -13.41 1.05 9.50
N LEU A 16 -12.17 1.39 9.87
CA LEU A 16 -11.24 0.45 10.52
C LEU A 16 -11.79 -0.08 11.84
N THR A 17 -12.32 0.82 12.68
CA THR A 17 -12.87 0.45 13.99
C THR A 17 -14.06 -0.50 13.85
N ALA A 18 -14.94 -0.24 12.89
CA ALA A 18 -16.05 -1.13 12.54
C ALA A 18 -15.55 -2.48 11.99
N ALA A 19 -14.54 -2.48 11.11
CA ALA A 19 -13.97 -3.70 10.54
C ALA A 19 -13.27 -4.59 11.59
N LEU A 20 -12.60 -3.99 12.57
CA LEU A 20 -12.00 -4.69 13.71
C LEU A 20 -13.07 -5.38 14.56
N GLU A 21 -14.11 -4.65 14.99
CA GLU A 21 -15.22 -5.24 15.75
C GLU A 21 -15.98 -6.32 14.94
N ALA A 22 -16.19 -6.09 13.64
CA ALA A 22 -16.88 -7.03 12.77
C ALA A 22 -16.11 -8.35 12.60
N ASN A 23 -14.80 -8.29 12.34
CA ASN A 23 -13.95 -9.47 12.23
C ASN A 23 -13.79 -10.19 13.58
N LYS A 24 -13.57 -9.44 14.65
CA LYS A 24 -13.42 -9.98 16.03
C LYS A 24 -14.65 -10.75 16.51
N HIS A 25 -15.84 -10.36 16.05
CA HIS A 25 -17.09 -11.03 16.36
C HIS A 25 -17.62 -11.92 15.23
N SER A 26 -16.84 -12.16 14.18
CA SER A 26 -17.21 -12.98 13.01
C SER A 26 -18.59 -12.61 12.45
N LEU A 27 -18.89 -11.30 12.36
CA LEU A 27 -20.22 -10.82 12.01
C LEU A 27 -20.60 -11.18 10.57
N GLU A 28 -21.90 -11.42 10.38
CA GLU A 28 -22.51 -11.66 9.09
C GLU A 28 -23.69 -10.68 8.90
N TRP A 29 -23.92 -10.21 7.67
CA TRP A 29 -25.03 -9.33 7.35
C TRP A 29 -25.63 -9.65 5.99
N ARG A 30 -26.93 -9.44 5.84
CA ARG A 30 -27.58 -9.53 4.53
C ARG A 30 -27.29 -8.30 3.70
N THR A 31 -27.03 -8.54 2.43
CA THR A 31 -27.04 -7.56 1.34
C THR A 31 -28.11 -7.97 0.33
N ARG A 32 -28.34 -7.14 -0.71
CA ARG A 32 -29.18 -7.53 -1.87
C ARG A 32 -28.66 -8.74 -2.65
N HIS A 33 -27.39 -9.11 -2.46
CA HIS A 33 -26.68 -10.18 -3.18
C HIS A 33 -26.48 -11.46 -2.33
N GLY A 34 -27.05 -11.51 -1.12
CA GLY A 34 -26.88 -12.63 -0.19
C GLY A 34 -26.23 -12.21 1.13
N VAL A 35 -25.84 -13.20 1.94
CA VAL A 35 -25.14 -12.97 3.22
C VAL A 35 -23.67 -12.70 2.95
N GLN A 36 -23.15 -11.64 3.53
CA GLN A 36 -21.72 -11.30 3.58
C GLN A 36 -21.16 -11.63 4.97
N LYS A 37 -19.87 -11.97 5.03
CA LYS A 37 -19.12 -12.22 6.27
C LYS A 37 -18.01 -11.20 6.43
N ALA A 38 -17.72 -10.81 7.66
CA ALA A 38 -16.55 -10.00 7.97
C ALA A 38 -15.26 -10.69 7.46
N ASN A 39 -14.36 -9.90 6.88
CA ASN A 39 -13.10 -10.34 6.30
C ASN A 39 -12.10 -9.16 6.25
N TRP A 40 -10.88 -9.43 5.78
CA TRP A 40 -9.81 -8.44 5.57
C TRP A 40 -9.37 -8.32 4.10
N TYR A 41 -10.28 -8.52 3.14
CA TYR A 41 -9.93 -8.38 1.72
C TYR A 41 -9.32 -7.00 1.42
N GLY A 42 -8.27 -6.98 0.61
CA GLY A 42 -7.45 -5.80 0.34
C GLY A 42 -6.21 -5.67 1.22
N SER A 43 -6.15 -6.34 2.37
CA SER A 43 -4.93 -6.42 3.21
C SER A 43 -3.95 -7.44 2.64
N ILE A 44 -2.67 -7.07 2.51
CA ILE A 44 -1.62 -8.00 2.10
C ILE A 44 -1.22 -8.96 3.21
N THR A 45 -1.25 -8.50 4.47
CA THR A 45 -0.86 -9.35 5.62
C THR A 45 -1.93 -10.39 5.92
N GLN A 46 -3.21 -10.04 5.82
CA GLN A 46 -4.33 -10.91 6.22
C GLN A 46 -5.01 -11.65 5.06
N SER A 47 -4.83 -11.22 3.81
CA SER A 47 -5.55 -11.77 2.65
C SER A 47 -4.69 -11.95 1.40
N SER A 48 -3.38 -12.06 1.54
CA SER A 48 -2.49 -12.49 0.45
C SER A 48 -1.55 -13.61 0.86
N THR A 49 -1.09 -14.37 -0.12
CA THR A 49 -0.17 -15.50 0.07
C THR A 49 1.25 -15.17 -0.39
N VAL A 50 2.20 -16.00 0.03
CA VAL A 50 3.62 -15.94 -0.37
C VAL A 50 4.03 -17.30 -0.89
N LEU A 51 4.86 -17.33 -1.94
CA LEU A 51 5.43 -18.57 -2.46
C LEU A 51 6.46 -19.10 -1.45
N LEU A 52 6.24 -20.31 -0.94
CA LEU A 52 7.15 -20.99 -0.03
C LEU A 52 8.28 -21.69 -0.82
N GLY A 53 7.90 -22.42 -1.85
CA GLY A 53 8.74 -23.24 -2.73
C GLY A 53 7.84 -24.14 -3.56
N SER A 54 8.34 -25.28 -4.02
CA SER A 54 7.56 -26.28 -4.76
C SER A 54 7.52 -27.61 -4.02
N ASP A 55 6.48 -28.40 -4.23
CA ASP A 55 6.28 -29.71 -3.59
C ASP A 55 7.05 -30.85 -4.29
N ALA A 56 6.86 -32.09 -3.81
CA ALA A 56 7.48 -33.29 -4.38
C ALA A 56 7.01 -33.62 -5.82
N SER A 57 5.95 -32.98 -6.32
CA SER A 57 5.50 -33.05 -7.71
C SER A 57 5.96 -31.86 -8.56
N GLY A 58 6.71 -30.93 -7.97
CA GLY A 58 7.16 -29.70 -8.61
C GLY A 58 6.03 -28.69 -8.82
N GLN A 59 4.99 -28.70 -7.98
CA GLN A 59 3.93 -27.67 -7.99
C GLN A 59 4.19 -26.62 -6.92
N ASP A 60 3.93 -25.35 -7.23
CA ASP A 60 4.17 -24.23 -6.32
C ASP A 60 3.26 -24.30 -5.08
N VAL A 61 3.89 -24.18 -3.90
CA VAL A 61 3.24 -24.18 -2.59
C VAL A 61 3.19 -22.76 -2.05
N TYR A 62 1.96 -22.28 -1.82
CA TYR A 62 1.70 -20.96 -1.26
C TYR A 62 1.14 -21.06 0.15
N ILE A 63 1.57 -20.16 1.05
CA ILE A 63 1.01 -20.01 2.40
C ILE A 63 0.53 -18.58 2.64
N PRO A 64 -0.38 -18.31 3.59
CA PRO A 64 -0.75 -16.95 3.99
C PRO A 64 0.47 -16.14 4.46
N MET A 65 0.53 -14.85 4.12
CA MET A 65 1.68 -13.98 4.45
C MET A 65 1.92 -13.87 5.97
N ASN A 66 0.84 -13.78 6.76
CA ASN A 66 0.87 -13.75 8.22
C ASN A 66 1.19 -15.10 8.90
N GLU A 67 1.27 -16.21 8.16
CA GLU A 67 1.71 -17.51 8.67
C GLU A 67 3.22 -17.75 8.46
N LEU A 68 3.89 -16.98 7.60
CA LEU A 68 5.33 -17.11 7.36
C LEU A 68 6.18 -16.69 8.58
N VAL A 69 5.74 -15.68 9.35
CA VAL A 69 6.33 -15.28 10.64
C VAL A 69 5.24 -14.78 11.59
N PRO A 70 5.42 -14.84 12.92
CA PRO A 70 4.44 -14.30 13.87
C PRO A 70 4.19 -12.79 13.66
N MET A 71 2.96 -12.44 13.29
CA MET A 71 2.45 -11.07 13.16
C MET A 71 1.35 -10.78 14.18
N VAL A 72 1.07 -9.51 14.44
CA VAL A 72 -0.07 -9.10 15.28
C VAL A 72 -1.38 -9.56 14.64
N ASN A 73 -2.22 -10.26 15.40
CA ASN A 73 -3.59 -10.56 14.99
C ASN A 73 -4.44 -9.27 15.06
N PRO A 74 -5.18 -8.90 14.01
CA PRO A 74 -6.06 -7.74 14.03
C PRO A 74 -7.03 -7.68 15.22
N ASN A 75 -7.49 -8.84 15.72
CA ASN A 75 -8.44 -8.92 16.83
C ASN A 75 -7.85 -8.45 18.19
N ASP A 76 -6.51 -8.39 18.28
CA ASP A 76 -5.73 -8.00 19.47
C ASP A 76 -5.20 -6.54 19.37
N ILE A 77 -5.73 -5.77 18.41
CA ILE A 77 -5.46 -4.34 18.27
C ILE A 77 -6.43 -3.56 19.17
N VAL A 78 -5.89 -2.73 20.06
CA VAL A 78 -6.63 -1.76 20.86
C VAL A 78 -6.56 -0.41 20.15
N VAL A 79 -7.71 0.18 19.82
CA VAL A 79 -7.79 1.46 19.10
C VAL A 79 -8.21 2.59 20.03
N ASP A 80 -7.50 3.71 19.93
CA ASP A 80 -7.85 5.02 20.50
C ASP A 80 -7.47 6.08 19.43
N GLY A 81 -7.59 7.36 19.73
CA GLY A 81 -7.14 8.41 18.82
C GLY A 81 -7.79 9.77 19.04
N TRP A 82 -7.51 10.67 18.12
CA TRP A 82 -7.92 12.07 18.17
C TRP A 82 -8.73 12.43 16.92
N ASP A 83 -9.67 13.36 17.04
CA ASP A 83 -10.33 14.00 15.90
C ASP A 83 -10.74 15.41 16.32
N ILE A 84 -10.66 16.37 15.40
CA ILE A 84 -11.15 17.73 15.62
C ILE A 84 -12.67 17.78 15.80
N SER A 85 -13.37 16.68 15.46
CA SER A 85 -14.81 16.49 15.64
C SER A 85 -15.14 15.64 16.88
N SER A 86 -16.12 16.06 17.68
CA SER A 86 -16.56 15.39 18.92
C SER A 86 -17.43 14.14 18.72
N LEU A 87 -17.79 13.83 17.46
CA LEU A 87 -18.64 12.68 17.16
C LEU A 87 -18.00 11.38 17.62
N ASN A 88 -18.78 10.57 18.34
CA ASN A 88 -18.44 9.19 18.63
C ASN A 88 -18.24 8.38 17.33
N ILE A 89 -17.59 7.23 17.42
CA ILE A 89 -17.23 6.44 16.23
C ILE A 89 -18.48 5.87 15.52
N GLY A 90 -19.57 5.62 16.26
CA GLY A 90 -20.84 5.15 15.69
C GLY A 90 -21.52 6.19 14.79
N GLU A 91 -21.55 7.45 15.21
CA GLU A 91 -22.05 8.57 14.41
C GLU A 91 -21.06 8.97 13.31
N SER A 92 -19.75 8.84 13.55
CA SER A 92 -18.73 9.02 12.52
C SER A 92 -18.87 8.00 11.38
N MET A 93 -19.16 6.74 11.69
CA MET A 93 -19.45 5.68 10.73
C MET A 93 -20.69 5.99 9.87
N LYS A 94 -21.78 6.46 10.50
CA LYS A 94 -22.99 6.91 9.77
C LYS A 94 -22.69 8.10 8.85
N ARG A 95 -21.94 9.10 9.35
CA ARG A 95 -21.48 10.27 8.58
C ARG A 95 -20.61 9.87 7.39
N ALA A 96 -19.78 8.84 7.53
CA ALA A 96 -18.87 8.38 6.49
C ALA A 96 -19.60 7.69 5.31
N GLN A 97 -20.75 7.06 5.57
CA GLN A 97 -21.59 6.37 4.56
C GLN A 97 -20.86 5.26 3.76
N VAL A 98 -19.84 4.64 4.37
CA VAL A 98 -19.00 3.61 3.74
C VAL A 98 -19.61 2.21 3.84
N LEU A 99 -20.16 1.86 5.00
CA LEU A 99 -20.57 0.49 5.34
C LEU A 99 -22.06 0.24 5.08
N GLU A 100 -22.41 -0.99 4.71
CA GLU A 100 -23.79 -1.46 4.60
C GLU A 100 -24.56 -1.24 5.92
N VAL A 101 -25.79 -0.75 5.84
CA VAL A 101 -26.61 -0.36 7.02
C VAL A 101 -26.77 -1.53 7.99
N GLY A 102 -27.01 -2.74 7.49
CA GLY A 102 -27.14 -3.95 8.30
C GLY A 102 -25.86 -4.39 9.02
N LEU A 103 -24.68 -3.88 8.63
CA LEU A 103 -23.45 -4.00 9.42
C LEU A 103 -23.35 -2.85 10.42
N GLN A 104 -23.64 -1.61 9.99
CA GLN A 104 -23.64 -0.44 10.87
C GLN A 104 -24.49 -0.68 12.13
N ASP A 105 -25.73 -1.15 11.97
CA ASP A 105 -26.66 -1.41 13.07
C ASP A 105 -26.12 -2.42 14.10
N GLN A 106 -25.37 -3.44 13.64
CA GLN A 106 -24.79 -4.45 14.52
C GLN A 106 -23.64 -3.91 15.37
N VAL A 107 -22.75 -3.09 14.79
CA VAL A 107 -21.58 -2.55 15.49
C VAL A 107 -21.86 -1.24 16.24
N TYR A 108 -22.92 -0.51 15.86
CA TYR A 108 -23.21 0.85 16.32
C TYR A 108 -23.21 1.00 17.84
N LYS A 109 -23.84 0.07 18.59
CA LYS A 109 -23.92 0.16 20.06
C LYS A 109 -22.54 0.21 20.73
N ARG A 110 -21.53 -0.44 20.15
CA ARG A 110 -20.15 -0.45 20.67
C ARG A 110 -19.39 0.78 20.21
N LEU A 111 -19.42 1.06 18.91
CA LEU A 111 -18.73 2.22 18.32
C LEU A 111 -19.26 3.56 18.86
N ALA A 112 -20.53 3.63 19.29
CA ALA A 112 -21.09 4.83 19.92
C ALA A 112 -20.54 5.12 21.32
N GLN A 113 -19.90 4.14 21.98
CA GLN A 113 -19.21 4.31 23.26
C GLN A 113 -17.78 4.83 23.09
N MET A 114 -17.19 4.67 21.89
CA MET A 114 -15.85 5.13 21.55
C MET A 114 -15.93 6.60 21.10
N ARG A 115 -15.10 7.47 21.68
CA ARG A 115 -15.05 8.91 21.37
C ARG A 115 -13.61 9.35 21.11
N PRO A 116 -13.35 10.10 20.03
CA PRO A 116 -12.03 10.70 19.82
C PRO A 116 -11.66 11.69 20.93
N ARG A 117 -10.39 11.66 21.34
CA ARG A 117 -9.77 12.71 22.15
C ARG A 117 -9.75 14.04 21.38
N PRO A 118 -9.76 15.20 22.08
CA PRO A 118 -9.60 16.50 21.42
C PRO A 118 -8.31 16.55 20.62
N SER A 119 -8.36 17.02 19.37
CA SER A 119 -7.18 17.09 18.50
C SER A 119 -6.60 18.50 18.42
N ILE A 120 -5.35 18.61 17.97
CA ILE A 120 -4.82 19.89 17.48
C ILE A 120 -5.61 20.28 16.22
N TYR A 121 -6.04 21.54 16.14
CA TYR A 121 -6.65 22.15 14.96
C TYR A 121 -5.91 23.43 14.64
N ASP A 122 -5.40 23.53 13.41
CA ASP A 122 -4.80 24.73 12.87
C ASP A 122 -5.50 25.08 11.54
N PRO A 123 -6.26 26.19 11.48
CA PRO A 123 -7.03 26.56 10.30
C PRO A 123 -6.14 26.91 9.09
N ASP A 124 -4.86 27.24 9.29
CA ASP A 124 -3.94 27.60 8.22
C ASP A 124 -3.33 26.37 7.53
N PHE A 125 -3.48 25.17 8.10
CA PHE A 125 -2.94 23.93 7.52
C PHE A 125 -3.95 23.12 6.71
N ILE A 126 -5.24 23.15 7.06
CA ILE A 126 -6.29 22.40 6.34
C ILE A 126 -7.26 23.35 5.62
N ALA A 127 -8.20 22.82 4.84
CA ALA A 127 -9.15 23.67 4.12
C ALA A 127 -10.07 24.43 5.09
N ALA A 128 -10.27 25.74 4.89
CA ALA A 128 -11.16 26.56 5.72
C ALA A 128 -12.61 26.01 5.83
N ASN A 129 -13.05 25.20 4.86
CA ASN A 129 -14.34 24.49 4.87
C ASN A 129 -14.45 23.35 5.91
N GLN A 130 -13.42 23.16 6.74
CA GLN A 130 -13.38 22.25 7.88
C GLN A 130 -13.68 22.94 9.22
N ALA A 131 -13.77 24.28 9.28
CA ALA A 131 -13.97 25.01 10.53
C ALA A 131 -15.22 24.59 11.31
N GLU A 132 -16.35 24.35 10.62
CA GLU A 132 -17.61 23.88 11.23
C GLU A 132 -17.52 22.47 11.83
N ARG A 133 -16.49 21.68 11.46
CA ARG A 133 -16.24 20.34 12.00
C ARG A 133 -15.40 20.38 13.30
N ALA A 134 -14.72 21.50 13.58
CA ALA A 134 -13.70 21.60 14.63
C ALA A 134 -14.28 21.98 16.01
N ASP A 135 -15.06 21.09 16.63
CA ASP A 135 -15.69 21.28 17.95
C ASP A 135 -14.96 20.56 19.11
N ASN A 136 -13.90 19.80 18.83
CA ASN A 136 -13.16 18.96 19.78
C ASN A 136 -11.65 19.24 19.69
N THR A 137 -11.21 20.37 20.24
CA THR A 137 -9.87 20.93 19.95
C THR A 137 -9.02 21.23 21.20
N ILE A 138 -7.71 20.93 21.11
CA ILE A 138 -6.72 21.29 22.15
C ILE A 138 -6.34 22.76 21.97
N GLN A 139 -6.60 23.56 23.00
CA GLN A 139 -6.28 24.98 23.07
C GLN A 139 -4.86 25.23 23.58
N GLY A 140 -4.35 26.45 23.38
CA GLY A 140 -3.03 26.89 23.83
C GLY A 140 -1.99 26.99 22.71
N THR A 141 -0.74 27.14 23.10
CA THR A 141 0.43 27.16 22.21
C THR A 141 0.73 25.77 21.65
N ARG A 142 1.48 25.71 20.54
CA ARG A 142 1.97 24.45 19.95
C ARG A 142 2.77 23.60 20.93
N TYR A 143 3.47 24.21 21.90
CA TYR A 143 4.19 23.48 22.95
C TYR A 143 3.24 22.87 23.99
N GLU A 144 2.20 23.59 24.43
CA GLU A 144 1.17 23.03 25.32
C GLU A 144 0.37 21.91 24.62
N GLN A 145 0.07 22.10 23.33
CA GLN A 145 -0.53 21.06 22.48
C GLN A 145 0.35 19.81 22.39
N TYR A 146 1.66 19.96 22.13
CA TYR A 146 2.63 18.87 22.16
C TYR A 146 2.62 18.13 23.52
N GLN A 147 2.64 18.86 24.63
CA GLN A 147 2.59 18.28 25.97
C GLN A 147 1.30 17.49 26.22
N GLN A 148 0.16 17.96 25.70
CA GLN A 148 -1.11 17.23 25.79
C GLN A 148 -1.10 15.95 24.96
N ILE A 149 -0.56 15.95 23.73
CA ILE A 149 -0.42 14.72 22.94
C ILE A 149 0.51 13.70 23.62
N VAL A 150 1.66 14.14 24.16
CA VAL A 150 2.56 13.29 24.96
C VAL A 150 1.83 12.69 26.17
N LYS A 151 0.98 13.48 26.86
CA LYS A 151 0.14 13.00 27.98
C LYS A 151 -0.87 11.95 27.51
N ASP A 152 -1.59 12.19 26.43
CA ASP A 152 -2.59 11.26 25.87
C ASP A 152 -1.97 9.90 25.50
N ILE A 153 -0.78 9.91 24.88
CA ILE A 153 -0.04 8.70 24.54
C ILE A 153 0.33 7.89 25.79
N ARG A 154 0.81 8.57 26.85
CA ARG A 154 1.16 7.93 28.13
C ARG A 154 -0.06 7.35 28.84
N GLU A 155 -1.16 8.10 28.88
CA GLU A 155 -2.44 7.62 29.43
C GLU A 155 -2.94 6.38 28.69
N PHE A 156 -2.92 6.41 27.35
CA PHE A 156 -3.35 5.28 26.54
C PHE A 156 -2.48 4.04 26.80
N LYS A 157 -1.14 4.17 26.82
CA LYS A 157 -0.23 3.07 27.18
C LYS A 157 -0.57 2.49 28.56
N GLN A 158 -0.75 3.35 29.56
CA GLN A 158 -1.05 2.94 30.94
C GLN A 158 -2.41 2.24 31.07
N GLN A 159 -3.45 2.74 30.39
CA GLN A 159 -4.82 2.21 30.48
C GLN A 159 -5.02 0.93 29.67
N SER A 160 -4.36 0.81 28.51
CA SER A 160 -4.49 -0.34 27.61
C SER A 160 -3.52 -1.49 27.94
N GLY A 161 -2.41 -1.21 28.61
CA GLY A 161 -1.40 -2.21 28.96
C GLY A 161 -0.62 -2.78 27.76
N VAL A 162 -0.59 -2.08 26.63
CA VAL A 162 0.06 -2.55 25.39
C VAL A 162 1.56 -2.24 25.36
N ASP A 163 2.38 -3.20 24.93
CA ASP A 163 3.85 -3.05 24.85
C ASP A 163 4.31 -2.13 23.69
N LYS A 164 3.50 -2.04 22.64
CA LYS A 164 3.80 -1.31 21.40
C LYS A 164 2.60 -0.45 21.01
N VAL A 165 2.89 0.81 20.67
CA VAL A 165 1.92 1.77 20.13
C VAL A 165 2.39 2.23 18.76
N VAL A 166 1.49 2.10 17.78
CA VAL A 166 1.59 2.75 16.47
C VAL A 166 0.66 3.96 16.48
N ILE A 167 1.17 5.12 16.10
CA ILE A 167 0.41 6.34 15.88
C ILE A 167 0.34 6.57 14.38
N LEU A 168 -0.87 6.71 13.84
CA LEU A 168 -1.07 6.82 12.40
C LEU A 168 -1.94 8.03 12.06
N TRP A 169 -1.43 8.89 11.18
CA TRP A 169 -2.17 10.02 10.64
C TRP A 169 -3.09 9.56 9.51
N THR A 170 -4.39 9.63 9.74
CA THR A 170 -5.44 9.47 8.71
C THR A 170 -6.43 10.65 8.72
N ALA A 171 -6.01 11.78 9.28
CA ALA A 171 -6.76 13.04 9.25
C ALA A 171 -6.62 13.72 7.89
N ASN A 172 -7.31 14.86 7.75
CA ASN A 172 -7.26 15.73 6.60
C ASN A 172 -5.84 15.92 6.05
N THR A 173 -5.74 15.98 4.71
CA THR A 173 -4.51 16.43 4.05
C THR A 173 -4.22 17.88 4.47
N GLU A 174 -3.06 18.12 5.08
CA GLU A 174 -2.56 19.47 5.32
C GLU A 174 -1.88 20.03 4.05
N ARG A 175 -1.67 21.35 3.99
CA ARG A 175 -0.69 21.95 3.06
C ARG A 175 0.73 21.54 3.47
N PHE A 176 1.70 21.81 2.60
CA PHE A 176 3.11 21.72 3.01
C PHE A 176 3.51 22.85 3.97
N ALA A 177 4.38 22.52 4.92
CA ALA A 177 5.14 23.48 5.72
C ALA A 177 6.39 23.96 4.96
N GLU A 178 6.81 25.21 5.18
CA GLU A 178 8.12 25.72 4.73
C GLU A 178 9.25 24.91 5.38
N VAL A 179 10.26 24.49 4.59
CA VAL A 179 11.47 23.82 5.11
C VAL A 179 12.64 24.79 5.03
N LYS A 180 13.24 25.12 6.18
CA LYS A 180 14.22 26.22 6.27
C LYS A 180 15.18 26.11 7.46
N ASP A 181 16.39 26.60 7.26
CA ASP A 181 17.43 26.67 8.27
C ASP A 181 17.03 27.55 9.45
N GLY A 182 17.28 27.05 10.66
CA GLY A 182 16.85 27.69 11.90
C GLY A 182 15.36 27.50 12.25
N LEU A 183 14.56 26.91 11.36
CA LEU A 183 13.13 26.61 11.58
C LEU A 183 12.93 25.12 11.91
N ASN A 184 13.28 24.23 10.98
CA ASN A 184 12.92 22.80 11.06
C ASN A 184 13.87 21.85 10.30
N THR A 185 15.05 22.32 9.88
CA THR A 185 16.06 21.46 9.22
C THR A 185 16.91 20.65 10.20
N THR A 186 16.88 20.96 11.50
CA THR A 186 17.49 20.15 12.57
C THR A 186 16.51 19.88 13.71
N MET A 187 16.75 18.83 14.50
CA MET A 187 15.98 18.50 15.71
C MET A 187 16.02 19.67 16.72
N ALA A 188 17.18 20.31 16.88
CA ALA A 188 17.35 21.44 17.79
C ALA A 188 16.56 22.69 17.34
N ASP A 189 16.51 22.95 16.02
CA ASP A 189 15.69 24.03 15.46
C ASP A 189 14.20 23.72 15.61
N LEU A 190 13.80 22.47 15.36
CA LEU A 190 12.42 22.01 15.49
C LEU A 190 11.89 22.18 16.93
N GLU A 191 12.66 21.73 17.93
CA GLU A 191 12.33 21.92 19.34
C GLU A 191 12.23 23.41 19.73
N ARG A 192 13.11 24.25 19.19
CA ARG A 192 13.12 25.69 19.46
C ARG A 192 11.90 26.37 18.83
N SER A 193 11.59 26.06 17.58
CA SER A 193 10.42 26.55 16.84
C SER A 193 9.10 26.15 17.49
N LEU A 194 9.00 24.92 18.00
CA LEU A 194 7.87 24.45 18.79
C LEU A 194 7.66 25.31 20.05
N LYS A 195 8.73 25.51 20.85
CA LYS A 195 8.72 26.33 22.08
C LYS A 195 8.46 27.82 21.79
N GLN A 196 8.86 28.31 20.61
CA GLN A 196 8.59 29.67 20.13
C GLN A 196 7.23 29.82 19.42
N ASN A 197 6.41 28.76 19.41
CA ASN A 197 5.07 28.73 18.81
C ASN A 197 5.03 29.08 17.30
N HIS A 198 6.10 28.78 16.56
CA HIS A 198 6.26 29.17 15.16
C HIS A 198 5.16 28.61 14.25
N SER A 199 4.65 29.41 13.29
CA SER A 199 3.48 29.06 12.47
C SER A 199 3.69 27.82 11.61
N GLU A 200 4.88 27.67 11.00
CA GLU A 200 5.21 26.55 10.11
C GLU A 200 5.46 25.20 10.84
N ILE A 201 5.18 25.10 12.14
CA ILE A 201 5.12 23.81 12.85
C ILE A 201 3.68 23.29 12.79
N SER A 202 3.42 22.37 11.85
CA SER A 202 2.07 21.84 11.60
C SER A 202 1.55 20.94 12.73
N PRO A 203 0.23 20.75 12.86
CA PRO A 203 -0.35 19.74 13.73
C PRO A 203 0.27 18.34 13.51
N SER A 204 0.41 17.88 12.26
CA SER A 204 1.06 16.59 11.98
C SER A 204 2.51 16.51 12.45
N THR A 205 3.26 17.60 12.37
CA THR A 205 4.63 17.70 12.91
C THR A 205 4.64 17.53 14.43
N ILE A 206 3.69 18.16 15.14
CA ILE A 206 3.57 18.04 16.60
C ILE A 206 3.25 16.58 17.00
N PHE A 207 2.33 15.93 16.29
CA PHE A 207 2.03 14.51 16.52
C PHE A 207 3.24 13.60 16.25
N ALA A 208 4.01 13.85 15.19
CA ALA A 208 5.24 13.11 14.91
C ALA A 208 6.29 13.28 16.02
N MET A 209 6.54 14.52 16.46
CA MET A 209 7.46 14.79 17.57
C MET A 209 7.03 14.09 18.87
N ALA A 210 5.74 14.15 19.21
CA ALA A 210 5.21 13.51 20.41
C ALA A 210 5.30 11.97 20.35
N ALA A 211 5.03 11.38 19.19
CA ALA A 211 5.20 9.95 18.96
C ALA A 211 6.66 9.51 19.12
N ILE A 212 7.60 10.25 18.53
CA ILE A 212 9.05 9.96 18.59
C ILE A 212 9.57 10.10 20.03
N ALA A 213 9.21 11.17 20.73
CA ALA A 213 9.60 11.38 22.14
C ALA A 213 9.07 10.27 23.07
N GLU A 214 7.93 9.68 22.72
CA GLU A 214 7.32 8.54 23.40
C GLU A 214 7.77 7.17 22.85
N ASN A 215 8.77 7.12 21.97
CA ASN A 215 9.27 5.93 21.29
C ASN A 215 8.15 5.05 20.69
N CYS A 216 7.16 5.71 20.09
CA CYS A 216 6.07 5.11 19.33
C CYS A 216 6.41 5.13 17.85
N ILE A 217 5.84 4.20 17.08
CA ILE A 217 5.97 4.21 15.61
C ILE A 217 5.03 5.29 15.08
N TYR A 218 5.49 6.22 14.24
CA TYR A 218 4.64 7.23 13.61
C TYR A 218 4.52 7.02 12.10
N ILE A 219 3.28 6.91 11.61
CA ILE A 219 3.00 6.65 10.20
C ILE A 219 2.15 7.77 9.62
N ASN A 220 2.62 8.43 8.56
CA ASN A 220 1.87 9.45 7.84
C ASN A 220 1.09 8.84 6.67
N GLY A 221 -0.23 8.72 6.83
CA GLY A 221 -1.14 8.23 5.79
C GLY A 221 -1.62 9.29 4.79
N SER A 222 -1.18 10.55 4.95
CA SER A 222 -1.56 11.71 4.14
C SER A 222 -0.32 12.32 3.45
N PRO A 223 -0.47 13.20 2.44
CA PRO A 223 0.64 13.56 1.56
C PRO A 223 1.47 14.76 2.02
N GLN A 224 1.12 15.45 3.12
CA GLN A 224 1.89 16.59 3.61
C GLN A 224 3.29 16.19 4.06
N ASN A 225 4.26 17.11 3.97
CA ASN A 225 5.67 16.92 4.31
C ASN A 225 5.94 16.92 5.82
N THR A 226 5.20 16.11 6.59
CA THR A 226 5.35 15.96 8.05
C THR A 226 6.80 15.67 8.47
N PHE A 227 7.50 14.86 7.67
CA PHE A 227 8.88 14.44 7.90
C PHE A 227 9.90 15.45 7.36
N VAL A 228 9.81 16.69 7.84
CA VAL A 228 10.88 17.70 7.66
C VAL A 228 12.21 17.19 8.25
N PRO A 229 13.39 17.66 7.79
CA PRO A 229 14.66 17.03 8.14
C PRO A 229 14.92 16.94 9.66
N GLY A 230 14.49 17.92 10.45
CA GLY A 230 14.59 17.87 11.91
C GLY A 230 13.72 16.80 12.59
N VAL A 231 12.61 16.38 11.97
CA VAL A 231 11.80 15.24 12.45
C VAL A 231 12.51 13.91 12.14
N ILE A 232 13.17 13.81 10.99
CA ILE A 232 13.97 12.64 10.63
C ILE A 232 15.17 12.50 11.58
N GLU A 233 15.90 13.59 11.83
CA GLU A 233 16.99 13.63 12.81
C GLU A 233 16.49 13.24 14.22
N MET A 234 15.33 13.74 14.64
CA MET A 234 14.73 13.36 15.92
C MET A 234 14.39 11.86 15.98
N ALA A 235 13.83 11.28 14.91
CA ALA A 235 13.53 9.85 14.84
C ALA A 235 14.81 8.98 14.86
N GLU A 236 15.89 9.45 14.25
CA GLU A 236 17.21 8.80 14.30
C GLU A 236 17.84 8.92 15.70
N HIS A 237 17.72 10.07 16.37
CA HIS A 237 18.23 10.30 17.72
C HIS A 237 17.54 9.43 18.78
N TYR A 238 16.21 9.31 18.73
CA TYR A 238 15.44 8.49 19.68
C TYR A 238 15.40 7.00 19.30
N GLY A 239 15.84 6.63 18.09
CA GLY A 239 15.69 5.26 17.56
C GLY A 239 14.23 4.86 17.29
N ALA A 240 13.33 5.84 17.16
CA ALA A 240 11.91 5.62 16.89
C ALA A 240 11.67 5.42 15.39
N PHE A 241 10.62 4.66 15.03
CA PHE A 241 10.31 4.38 13.63
C PHE A 241 9.30 5.37 13.03
N ILE A 242 9.61 5.85 11.82
CA ILE A 242 8.75 6.70 11.01
C ILE A 242 8.53 6.11 9.61
N ALA A 243 7.34 6.32 9.04
CA ALA A 243 7.00 5.89 7.69
C ALA A 243 5.92 6.75 7.04
N GLY A 244 5.90 6.79 5.71
CA GLY A 244 4.96 7.57 4.91
C GLY A 244 5.42 7.60 3.45
N ASP A 245 4.88 8.43 2.58
CA ASP A 245 3.73 9.32 2.75
C ASP A 245 2.57 8.95 1.80
N ASP A 246 1.34 9.27 2.22
CA ASP A 246 0.04 9.07 1.53
C ASP A 246 -0.34 7.62 1.16
N PHE A 247 -1.50 7.11 1.60
CA PHE A 247 -1.92 5.73 1.34
C PHE A 247 -2.02 5.37 -0.16
N LYS A 248 -1.36 4.31 -0.61
CA LYS A 248 -1.43 3.81 -1.99
C LYS A 248 -2.63 2.85 -2.17
N SER A 249 -3.84 3.41 -2.18
CA SER A 249 -5.13 2.69 -2.29
C SER A 249 -5.44 2.17 -3.71
N GLY A 250 -6.16 2.96 -4.52
CA GLY A 250 -6.68 2.57 -5.84
C GLY A 250 -5.80 3.03 -7.01
N GLN A 251 -6.14 4.18 -7.61
CA GLN A 251 -5.53 4.71 -8.84
C GLN A 251 -3.99 4.64 -8.84
N THR A 252 -3.33 5.17 -7.82
CA THR A 252 -1.85 5.21 -7.76
C THR A 252 -1.24 3.81 -7.64
N LYS A 253 -1.91 2.88 -6.95
CA LYS A 253 -1.46 1.48 -6.82
C LYS A 253 -1.48 0.77 -8.16
N LEU A 254 -2.53 1.02 -8.96
CA LEU A 254 -2.63 0.51 -10.33
C LEU A 254 -1.62 1.20 -11.26
N LYS A 255 -1.42 2.51 -11.15
CA LYS A 255 -0.40 3.25 -11.92
C LYS A 255 1.00 2.69 -11.72
N SER A 256 1.41 2.42 -10.47
CA SER A 256 2.71 1.83 -10.13
C SER A 256 2.88 0.37 -10.58
N VAL A 257 1.81 -0.28 -11.07
CA VAL A 257 1.87 -1.57 -11.75
C VAL A 257 1.92 -1.39 -13.27
N LEU A 258 1.06 -0.52 -13.83
CA LEU A 258 0.95 -0.32 -15.27
C LEU A 258 2.20 0.30 -15.89
N VAL A 259 2.79 1.33 -15.25
CA VAL A 259 3.99 1.98 -15.78
C VAL A 259 5.20 1.05 -15.72
N ASP A 260 5.34 0.29 -14.62
CA ASP A 260 6.35 -0.76 -14.46
C ASP A 260 6.23 -1.84 -15.55
N PHE A 261 5.00 -2.33 -15.79
CA PHE A 261 4.69 -3.27 -16.88
C PHE A 261 5.05 -2.69 -18.26
N LEU A 262 4.58 -1.48 -18.60
CA LEU A 262 4.78 -0.88 -19.93
C LEU A 262 6.28 -0.68 -20.21
N VAL A 263 7.01 -0.04 -19.29
CA VAL A 263 8.45 0.22 -19.43
C VAL A 263 9.26 -1.08 -19.47
N SER A 264 8.92 -2.08 -18.64
CA SER A 264 9.56 -3.40 -18.65
C SER A 264 9.27 -4.19 -19.95
N ALA A 265 8.12 -3.95 -20.59
CA ALA A 265 7.77 -4.53 -21.88
C ALA A 265 8.40 -3.80 -23.09
N GLY A 266 9.21 -2.76 -22.86
CA GLY A 266 9.80 -1.96 -23.95
C GLY A 266 8.80 -1.02 -24.63
N ILE A 267 7.67 -0.73 -23.98
CA ILE A 267 6.67 0.24 -24.45
C ILE A 267 6.96 1.58 -23.75
N LYS A 268 6.91 2.69 -24.49
CA LYS A 268 7.25 4.03 -23.97
C LYS A 268 5.98 4.84 -23.66
N PRO A 269 5.48 4.88 -22.42
CA PRO A 269 4.54 5.92 -21.99
C PRO A 269 5.04 7.32 -22.37
N VAL A 270 4.21 8.09 -23.08
CA VAL A 270 4.48 9.49 -23.44
C VAL A 270 3.43 10.46 -22.89
N SER A 271 2.25 9.96 -22.50
CA SER A 271 1.25 10.75 -21.77
C SER A 271 0.51 9.89 -20.75
N ILE A 272 0.31 10.43 -19.54
CA ILE A 272 -0.38 9.84 -18.41
C ILE A 272 -1.32 10.90 -17.81
N VAL A 273 -2.62 10.79 -18.07
CA VAL A 273 -3.63 11.75 -17.60
C VAL A 273 -4.54 11.08 -16.59
N SER A 274 -4.53 11.54 -15.33
CA SER A 274 -5.23 10.92 -14.19
C SER A 274 -6.28 11.83 -13.58
N TYR A 275 -7.53 11.70 -14.02
CA TYR A 275 -8.69 12.38 -13.42
C TYR A 275 -9.23 11.61 -12.21
N ASN A 276 -9.76 12.34 -11.24
CA ASN A 276 -10.42 11.80 -10.06
C ASN A 276 -11.60 12.69 -9.64
N HIS A 277 -12.67 12.07 -9.15
CA HIS A 277 -13.67 12.79 -8.37
C HIS A 277 -14.24 11.96 -7.23
N LEU A 278 -14.56 12.61 -6.11
CA LEU A 278 -15.08 12.01 -4.88
C LEU A 278 -15.91 13.01 -4.08
N GLY A 279 -16.86 12.53 -3.27
CA GLY A 279 -17.83 13.33 -2.52
C GLY A 279 -17.70 13.26 -0.99
N ASN A 280 -16.73 12.51 -0.47
CA ASN A 280 -16.43 12.43 0.95
C ASN A 280 -15.66 13.66 1.48
N ASN A 281 -15.33 13.66 2.77
CA ASN A 281 -14.63 14.80 3.39
C ASN A 281 -13.19 14.99 2.90
N ASP A 282 -12.51 13.94 2.40
CA ASP A 282 -11.20 14.10 1.75
C ASP A 282 -11.35 14.92 0.46
N GLY A 283 -12.32 14.58 -0.40
CA GLY A 283 -12.68 15.41 -1.56
C GLY A 283 -13.04 16.85 -1.20
N LYS A 284 -13.81 17.06 -0.13
CA LYS A 284 -14.17 18.40 0.36
C LYS A 284 -12.93 19.20 0.81
N ASN A 285 -11.98 18.55 1.49
CA ASN A 285 -10.72 19.19 1.91
C ASN A 285 -9.79 19.48 0.71
N LEU A 286 -9.65 18.52 -0.19
CA LEU A 286 -8.84 18.62 -1.41
C LEU A 286 -9.44 19.55 -2.49
N SER A 287 -10.59 20.18 -2.25
CA SER A 287 -11.09 21.25 -3.11
C SER A 287 -10.32 22.56 -2.93
N ALA A 288 -9.52 22.70 -1.86
CA ALA A 288 -8.67 23.85 -1.61
C ALA A 288 -7.28 23.68 -2.29
N PRO A 289 -6.75 24.71 -3.00
CA PRO A 289 -5.55 24.54 -3.83
C PRO A 289 -4.28 24.08 -3.08
N GLN A 290 -4.07 24.54 -1.85
CA GLN A 290 -2.86 24.20 -1.08
C GLN A 290 -2.85 22.73 -0.65
N GLN A 291 -3.99 22.21 -0.20
CA GLN A 291 -4.17 20.80 0.16
C GLN A 291 -4.18 19.90 -1.09
N PHE A 292 -4.75 20.38 -2.20
CA PHE A 292 -4.62 19.70 -3.49
C PHE A 292 -3.16 19.55 -3.93
N ARG A 293 -2.34 20.61 -3.81
CA ARG A 293 -0.93 20.60 -4.24
C ARG A 293 -0.11 19.48 -3.58
N SER A 294 -0.35 19.20 -2.30
CA SER A 294 0.29 18.08 -1.59
C SER A 294 -0.09 16.72 -2.20
N LYS A 295 -1.37 16.53 -2.54
CA LYS A 295 -1.89 15.31 -3.20
C LYS A 295 -1.47 15.20 -4.67
N GLU A 296 -1.20 16.32 -5.33
CA GLU A 296 -0.69 16.39 -6.70
C GLU A 296 0.75 15.86 -6.76
N ILE A 297 1.66 16.43 -5.96
CA ILE A 297 3.08 16.03 -5.91
C ILE A 297 3.23 14.51 -5.66
N SER A 298 2.56 14.00 -4.61
CA SER A 298 2.61 12.57 -4.25
C SER A 298 1.97 11.63 -5.27
N LYS A 299 1.12 12.11 -6.17
CA LYS A 299 0.56 11.34 -7.29
C LYS A 299 1.38 11.43 -8.57
N SER A 300 2.16 12.49 -8.75
CA SER A 300 2.99 12.71 -9.92
C SER A 300 4.28 11.88 -9.86
N ASN A 301 5.01 11.94 -8.74
CA ASN A 301 6.37 11.39 -8.62
C ASN A 301 6.46 9.84 -8.68
N VAL A 302 5.33 9.15 -8.75
CA VAL A 302 5.25 7.67 -8.70
C VAL A 302 5.77 6.97 -9.98
N VAL A 303 6.10 7.74 -11.02
CA VAL A 303 6.57 7.23 -12.32
C VAL A 303 8.06 7.48 -12.56
N ASP A 304 8.69 8.35 -11.76
CA ASP A 304 10.01 8.93 -12.06
C ASP A 304 11.12 7.87 -12.07
N ASP A 305 11.11 6.93 -11.12
CA ASP A 305 12.08 5.84 -11.02
C ASP A 305 11.93 4.82 -12.15
N MET A 306 10.74 4.66 -12.71
CA MET A 306 10.50 3.78 -13.87
C MET A 306 10.98 4.44 -15.16
N VAL A 307 10.70 5.73 -15.37
CA VAL A 307 11.23 6.51 -16.49
C VAL A 307 12.77 6.49 -16.47
N ALA A 308 13.37 6.80 -15.32
CA ALA A 308 14.82 6.79 -15.14
C ALA A 308 15.47 5.40 -15.29
N SER A 309 14.70 4.31 -15.16
CA SER A 309 15.24 2.95 -15.27
C SER A 309 15.60 2.54 -16.71
N ASN A 310 15.04 3.20 -17.73
CA ASN A 310 15.11 2.74 -19.12
C ASN A 310 15.58 3.84 -20.10
N HIS A 311 16.89 4.05 -20.13
CA HIS A 311 17.60 4.97 -21.04
C HIS A 311 17.52 4.62 -22.54
N ILE A 312 16.91 3.48 -22.90
CA ILE A 312 16.64 3.12 -24.31
C ILE A 312 15.32 3.76 -24.77
N LEU A 313 14.34 3.84 -23.86
CA LEU A 313 13.05 4.48 -24.14
C LEU A 313 13.13 5.99 -23.92
N TYR A 314 13.77 6.43 -22.83
CA TYR A 314 13.81 7.84 -22.43
C TYR A 314 15.21 8.44 -22.56
N GLY A 315 15.28 9.63 -23.16
CA GLY A 315 16.49 10.47 -23.14
C GLY A 315 16.78 11.03 -21.74
N ALA A 316 17.93 11.70 -21.60
CA ALA A 316 18.23 12.48 -20.40
C ALA A 316 17.15 13.55 -20.20
N ASP A 317 16.63 13.64 -18.97
CA ASP A 317 15.55 14.56 -18.56
C ASP A 317 14.25 14.44 -19.38
N GLU A 318 14.04 13.33 -20.12
CA GLU A 318 12.80 13.06 -20.84
C GLU A 318 11.77 12.37 -19.93
N HIS A 319 10.60 13.00 -19.76
CA HIS A 319 9.48 12.46 -19.00
C HIS A 319 8.20 12.47 -19.86
N PRO A 320 7.23 11.55 -19.60
CA PRO A 320 5.91 11.64 -20.21
C PRO A 320 5.15 12.88 -19.71
N ASP A 321 4.26 13.42 -20.55
CA ASP A 321 3.26 14.40 -20.10
C ASP A 321 2.43 13.79 -18.97
N HIS A 322 2.47 14.36 -17.76
CA HIS A 322 1.78 13.81 -16.61
C HIS A 322 0.86 14.86 -15.97
N CYS A 323 -0.46 14.63 -16.06
CA CYS A 323 -1.48 15.49 -15.46
C CYS A 323 -2.27 14.73 -14.39
N VAL A 324 -2.48 15.37 -13.24
CA VAL A 324 -3.29 14.83 -12.13
C VAL A 324 -4.40 15.82 -11.81
N VAL A 325 -5.65 15.34 -11.74
CA VAL A 325 -6.81 16.17 -11.38
C VAL A 325 -7.62 15.49 -10.29
N ILE A 326 -8.07 16.27 -9.32
CA ILE A 326 -9.04 15.86 -8.29
C ILE A 326 -10.16 16.91 -8.25
N LYS A 327 -11.42 16.47 -8.22
CA LYS A 327 -12.60 17.33 -8.07
C LYS A 327 -13.52 16.82 -6.97
N TYR A 328 -14.08 17.74 -6.20
CA TYR A 328 -15.13 17.44 -5.24
C TYR A 328 -16.48 17.33 -5.96
N VAL A 329 -17.13 16.16 -5.85
CA VAL A 329 -18.44 15.88 -6.44
C VAL A 329 -19.28 15.16 -5.38
N PRO A 330 -20.10 15.89 -4.59
CA PRO A 330 -20.77 15.36 -3.40
C PRO A 330 -21.55 14.06 -3.64
N TYR A 331 -22.20 13.93 -4.80
CA TYR A 331 -23.13 12.84 -5.13
C TYR A 331 -22.50 11.44 -5.04
N VAL A 332 -21.20 11.28 -5.31
CA VAL A 332 -20.57 9.96 -5.29
C VAL A 332 -20.11 9.52 -3.89
N GLY A 333 -20.17 10.39 -2.88
CA GLY A 333 -19.75 10.06 -1.51
C GLY A 333 -18.33 9.49 -1.45
N ASP A 334 -18.16 8.36 -0.78
CA ASP A 334 -16.88 7.63 -0.67
C ASP A 334 -16.51 6.82 -1.94
N SER A 335 -17.46 6.63 -2.87
CA SER A 335 -17.34 5.89 -4.13
C SER A 335 -16.58 6.72 -5.18
N LYS A 336 -15.34 7.07 -4.86
CA LYS A 336 -14.40 7.80 -5.69
C LYS A 336 -14.29 7.18 -7.08
N ARG A 337 -14.33 8.00 -8.12
CA ARG A 337 -14.05 7.58 -9.50
C ARG A 337 -12.66 8.01 -9.90
N ALA A 338 -11.90 7.11 -10.50
CA ALA A 338 -10.65 7.37 -11.19
C ALA A 338 -10.85 7.10 -12.68
N MET A 339 -10.36 8.02 -13.52
CA MET A 339 -10.36 7.91 -14.96
C MET A 339 -8.96 8.24 -15.44
N ASP A 340 -8.28 7.26 -16.02
CA ASP A 340 -6.88 7.36 -16.40
C ASP A 340 -6.73 7.04 -17.90
N GLU A 341 -5.97 7.87 -18.61
CA GLU A 341 -5.52 7.59 -19.96
C GLU A 341 -3.99 7.44 -19.97
N TYR A 342 -3.50 6.33 -20.52
CA TYR A 342 -2.09 6.09 -20.78
C TYR A 342 -1.89 5.99 -22.28
N THR A 343 -1.20 6.95 -22.89
CA THR A 343 -0.80 6.89 -24.29
C THR A 343 0.71 6.64 -24.37
N SER A 344 1.08 5.64 -25.17
CA SER A 344 2.45 5.14 -25.29
C SER A 344 2.87 5.00 -26.76
N GLN A 345 4.13 5.28 -27.06
CA GLN A 345 4.75 4.95 -28.34
C GLN A 345 5.17 3.48 -28.37
N ILE A 346 4.98 2.85 -29.54
CA ILE A 346 5.41 1.49 -29.87
C ILE A 346 6.15 1.50 -31.22
N MET A 347 6.55 0.32 -31.72
CA MET A 347 7.40 0.20 -32.91
C MET A 347 6.84 0.94 -34.14
N LEU A 348 7.76 1.44 -34.98
CA LEU A 348 7.47 2.09 -36.27
C LEU A 348 6.53 3.31 -36.19
N GLY A 349 6.51 4.02 -35.06
CA GLY A 349 5.65 5.19 -34.85
C GLY A 349 4.20 4.86 -34.50
N GLY A 350 3.88 3.59 -34.29
CA GLY A 350 2.59 3.18 -33.75
C GLY A 350 2.37 3.71 -32.33
N HIS A 351 1.11 3.75 -31.90
CA HIS A 351 0.72 4.15 -30.56
C HIS A 351 -0.18 3.09 -29.91
N ASN A 352 -0.06 2.96 -28.59
CA ASN A 352 -0.98 2.21 -27.74
C ASN A 352 -1.66 3.18 -26.76
N THR A 353 -2.98 3.09 -26.62
CA THR A 353 -3.74 3.91 -25.67
C THR A 353 -4.60 3.00 -24.79
N LEU A 354 -4.46 3.16 -23.47
CA LEU A 354 -5.26 2.47 -22.46
C LEU A 354 -6.13 3.50 -21.74
N VAL A 355 -7.45 3.38 -21.89
CA VAL A 355 -8.43 4.18 -21.15
C VAL A 355 -9.02 3.32 -20.04
N ILE A 356 -8.87 3.75 -18.80
CA ILE A 356 -9.23 2.98 -17.60
C ILE A 356 -10.22 3.78 -16.76
N HIS A 357 -11.37 3.19 -16.45
CA HIS A 357 -12.30 3.71 -15.44
C HIS A 357 -12.31 2.77 -14.24
N ASN A 358 -12.02 3.30 -13.05
CA ASN A 358 -11.96 2.55 -11.81
C ASN A 358 -12.88 3.19 -10.76
N THR A 359 -13.85 2.42 -10.26
CA THR A 359 -14.68 2.77 -9.10
C THR A 359 -13.99 2.29 -7.83
N CYS A 360 -13.53 3.23 -7.02
CA CYS A 360 -12.82 3.00 -5.78
C CYS A 360 -13.72 3.39 -4.60
N GLU A 361 -14.19 2.42 -3.81
CA GLU A 361 -14.71 2.72 -2.47
C GLU A 361 -13.51 3.04 -1.58
N ASP A 362 -13.14 4.32 -1.47
CA ASP A 362 -11.77 4.72 -1.13
C ASP A 362 -11.41 4.32 0.31
N SER A 363 -12.35 4.41 1.24
CA SER A 363 -12.16 3.99 2.64
C SER A 363 -12.07 2.47 2.79
N LEU A 364 -12.75 1.69 1.94
CA LEU A 364 -12.63 0.23 1.91
C LEU A 364 -11.30 -0.22 1.29
N LEU A 365 -10.69 0.59 0.43
CA LEU A 365 -9.34 0.36 -0.09
C LEU A 365 -8.24 0.90 0.83
N ALA A 366 -8.48 1.97 1.60
CA ALA A 366 -7.50 2.56 2.50
C ALA A 366 -7.44 1.85 3.87
N THR A 367 -8.58 1.41 4.41
CA THR A 367 -8.67 0.74 5.72
C THR A 367 -7.76 -0.49 5.86
N PRO A 368 -7.69 -1.41 4.88
CA PRO A 368 -6.76 -2.54 4.95
C PRO A 368 -5.28 -2.12 4.90
N LEU A 369 -4.95 -1.00 4.26
CA LEU A 369 -3.57 -0.47 4.24
C LEU A 369 -3.17 0.12 5.58
N ILE A 370 -4.10 0.75 6.32
CA ILE A 370 -3.86 1.21 7.70
C ILE A 370 -3.52 0.01 8.60
N LEU A 371 -4.26 -1.09 8.45
CA LEU A 371 -3.99 -2.34 9.15
C LEU A 371 -2.61 -2.91 8.79
N ASP A 372 -2.30 -3.03 7.49
CA ASP A 372 -1.01 -3.54 7.02
C ASP A 372 0.17 -2.65 7.48
N LEU A 373 0.00 -1.32 7.46
CA LEU A 373 1.01 -0.35 7.91
C LEU A 373 1.32 -0.53 9.39
N ALA A 374 0.30 -0.68 10.23
CA ALA A 374 0.47 -0.89 11.66
C ALA A 374 1.11 -2.26 11.97
N ILE A 375 0.65 -3.34 11.33
CA ILE A 375 1.16 -4.71 11.54
C ILE A 375 2.61 -4.84 11.06
N LEU A 376 2.93 -4.34 9.87
CA LEU A 376 4.30 -4.40 9.34
C LEU A 376 5.24 -3.43 10.08
N GLY A 377 4.75 -2.27 10.53
CA GLY A 377 5.52 -1.38 11.40
C GLY A 377 5.90 -2.05 12.72
N GLU A 378 4.94 -2.71 13.38
CA GLU A 378 5.20 -3.49 14.60
C GLU A 378 6.20 -4.62 14.35
N LEU A 379 6.02 -5.39 13.27
CA LEU A 379 6.91 -6.49 12.88
C LEU A 379 8.34 -6.01 12.64
N CYS A 380 8.53 -4.90 11.92
CA CYS A 380 9.83 -4.26 11.75
C CYS A 380 10.49 -3.93 13.10
N SER A 381 9.71 -3.54 14.12
CA SER A 381 10.24 -3.22 15.45
C SER A 381 10.74 -4.44 16.24
N ARG A 382 10.47 -5.66 15.78
CA ARG A 382 10.98 -6.93 16.33
C ARG A 382 12.13 -7.53 15.53
N ILE A 383 12.41 -7.03 14.32
CA ILE A 383 13.45 -7.57 13.44
C ILE A 383 14.77 -6.84 13.69
N GLN A 384 15.83 -7.61 13.89
CA GLN A 384 17.20 -7.13 13.96
C GLN A 384 18.11 -7.99 13.08
N ILE A 385 19.16 -7.39 12.52
CA ILE A 385 20.16 -8.07 11.72
C ILE A 385 21.54 -7.90 12.34
N ARG A 386 22.47 -8.80 11.98
CA ARG A 386 23.86 -8.73 12.44
C ARG A 386 24.80 -9.18 11.32
N ARG A 387 25.96 -8.54 11.21
CA ARG A 387 27.04 -9.02 10.32
C ARG A 387 27.58 -10.35 10.85
N LYS A 388 27.71 -11.35 9.97
CA LYS A 388 28.31 -12.65 10.33
C LYS A 388 29.75 -12.51 10.86
N GLU A 389 30.48 -11.55 10.30
CA GLU A 389 31.88 -11.24 10.66
C GLU A 389 32.02 -9.73 10.94
N PRO A 390 32.81 -9.33 11.96
CA PRO A 390 33.50 -10.20 12.93
C PRO A 390 32.53 -10.92 13.87
N ALA A 391 32.96 -12.07 14.41
CA ALA A 391 32.20 -12.79 15.43
C ALA A 391 32.01 -11.90 16.67
N GLY A 392 30.79 -11.85 17.20
CA GLY A 392 30.45 -10.97 18.32
C GLY A 392 30.03 -9.55 17.94
N ALA A 393 29.79 -9.25 16.65
CA ALA A 393 29.08 -8.03 16.26
C ALA A 393 27.73 -7.89 16.99
N GLU A 394 27.23 -6.65 17.08
CA GLU A 394 25.93 -6.36 17.69
C GLU A 394 24.77 -6.61 16.71
N PHE A 395 23.58 -6.85 17.26
CA PHE A 395 22.34 -6.83 16.49
C PHE A 395 21.87 -5.38 16.33
N VAL A 396 21.63 -4.97 15.09
CA VAL A 396 21.13 -3.64 14.74
C VAL A 396 19.68 -3.75 14.25
N PRO A 397 18.79 -2.82 14.64
CA PRO A 397 17.44 -2.74 14.11
C PRO A 397 17.43 -2.23 12.65
N PHE A 398 16.23 -2.10 12.07
CA PHE A 398 16.04 -1.22 10.92
C PHE A 398 16.49 0.23 11.23
N ARG A 399 16.76 1.02 10.19
CA ARG A 399 16.86 2.48 10.33
C ARG A 399 15.49 3.06 10.69
N SER A 400 15.48 4.23 11.32
CA SER A 400 14.25 4.93 11.75
C SER A 400 13.24 5.12 10.62
N VAL A 401 13.69 5.41 9.39
CA VAL A 401 12.82 5.44 8.20
C VAL A 401 12.53 4.02 7.70
N LEU A 402 11.31 3.51 7.93
CA LEU A 402 10.87 2.18 7.51
C LEU A 402 10.44 2.13 6.04
N SER A 403 11.39 2.29 5.11
CA SER A 403 11.12 2.19 3.67
C SER A 403 10.61 0.83 3.20
N LEU A 404 10.62 -0.22 4.04
CA LEU A 404 9.92 -1.47 3.74
C LEU A 404 8.40 -1.29 3.56
N LEU A 405 7.83 -0.27 4.19
CA LEU A 405 6.40 0.05 4.10
C LEU A 405 6.01 0.76 2.78
N SER A 406 6.96 1.01 1.88
CA SER A 406 6.74 1.70 0.58
C SER A 406 5.64 1.07 -0.29
N TYR A 407 5.36 -0.24 -0.14
CA TYR A 407 4.23 -0.91 -0.81
C TYR A 407 2.88 -0.23 -0.53
N LEU A 408 2.74 0.38 0.65
CA LEU A 408 1.50 0.96 1.19
C LEU A 408 1.45 2.48 1.02
N CYS A 409 2.54 3.12 0.58
CA CYS A 409 2.69 4.58 0.45
C CYS A 409 2.83 5.02 -1.03
N LYS A 410 2.32 6.22 -1.38
CA LYS A 410 2.40 6.78 -2.74
C LYS A 410 3.73 7.50 -2.99
N ALA A 411 4.21 8.24 -2.00
CA ALA A 411 5.47 8.98 -2.04
C ALA A 411 6.36 8.46 -0.91
N PRO A 412 7.09 7.35 -1.11
CA PRO A 412 7.72 6.65 0.00
C PRO A 412 8.86 7.47 0.63
N LEU A 413 8.80 7.67 1.94
CA LEU A 413 9.94 8.17 2.70
C LEU A 413 11.04 7.10 2.72
N VAL A 414 12.26 7.49 2.35
CA VAL A 414 13.43 6.60 2.31
C VAL A 414 14.59 7.17 3.14
N PRO A 415 15.48 6.33 3.69
CA PRO A 415 16.67 6.81 4.40
C PRO A 415 17.50 7.77 3.54
N HIS A 416 18.12 8.77 4.18
CA HIS A 416 18.91 9.78 3.47
C HIS A 416 19.98 9.16 2.55
N GLY A 417 20.04 9.66 1.31
CA GLY A 417 20.97 9.19 0.28
C GLY A 417 20.62 7.83 -0.35
N THR A 418 19.41 7.30 -0.15
CA THR A 418 18.95 6.06 -0.80
C THR A 418 17.88 6.34 -1.87
N PRO A 419 17.77 5.52 -2.94
CA PRO A 419 16.82 5.75 -4.01
C PRO A 419 15.38 5.39 -3.59
N VAL A 420 14.41 6.18 -4.06
CA VAL A 420 12.99 5.81 -4.04
C VAL A 420 12.75 4.73 -5.10
N VAL A 421 11.90 3.75 -4.76
CA VAL A 421 11.40 2.73 -5.70
C VAL A 421 9.89 2.73 -5.59
N ASN A 422 9.16 2.95 -6.68
CA ASN A 422 7.70 2.98 -6.71
C ASN A 422 7.05 1.71 -7.29
N SER A 423 7.79 0.93 -8.10
CA SER A 423 7.34 -0.36 -8.66
C SER A 423 6.72 -1.24 -7.57
N LEU A 424 5.43 -1.52 -7.72
CA LEU A 424 4.64 -2.16 -6.66
C LEU A 424 5.11 -3.60 -6.39
N PHE A 425 5.50 -4.33 -7.43
CA PHE A 425 5.98 -5.70 -7.29
C PHE A 425 7.38 -5.74 -6.67
N ARG A 426 8.29 -4.84 -7.04
CA ARG A 426 9.61 -4.75 -6.37
C ARG A 426 9.47 -4.46 -4.87
N GLN A 427 8.53 -3.59 -4.49
CA GLN A 427 8.21 -3.30 -3.08
C GLN A 427 7.62 -4.54 -2.37
N ARG A 428 6.70 -5.27 -3.01
CA ARG A 428 6.13 -6.52 -2.45
C ARG A 428 7.21 -7.59 -2.26
N THR A 429 8.03 -7.83 -3.27
CA THR A 429 9.13 -8.80 -3.22
C THR A 429 10.17 -8.46 -2.16
N ALA A 430 10.38 -7.18 -1.83
CA ALA A 430 11.22 -6.78 -0.70
C ALA A 430 10.63 -7.22 0.65
N ILE A 431 9.31 -7.08 0.86
CA ILE A 431 8.60 -7.60 2.03
C ILE A 431 8.77 -9.12 2.09
N GLU A 432 8.36 -9.83 1.02
CA GLU A 432 8.39 -11.29 0.96
C GLU A 432 9.79 -11.87 1.23
N ASN A 433 10.84 -11.30 0.64
CA ASN A 433 12.21 -11.77 0.83
C ASN A 433 12.77 -11.51 2.24
N ILE A 434 12.32 -10.44 2.93
CA ILE A 434 12.68 -10.22 4.34
C ILE A 434 11.98 -11.25 5.24
N LEU A 435 10.68 -11.51 5.02
CA LEU A 435 9.96 -12.55 5.77
C LEU A 435 10.57 -13.94 5.56
N ARG A 436 10.95 -14.27 4.31
CA ARG A 436 11.66 -15.51 3.96
C ARG A 436 13.02 -15.62 4.66
N ALA A 437 13.80 -14.53 4.70
CA ALA A 437 15.06 -14.51 5.42
C ALA A 437 14.90 -14.77 6.94
N CYS A 438 13.82 -14.29 7.56
CA CYS A 438 13.53 -14.56 8.97
C CYS A 438 13.30 -16.05 9.29
N VAL A 439 12.89 -16.87 8.31
CA VAL A 439 12.75 -18.34 8.45
C VAL A 439 13.87 -19.13 7.76
N GLY A 440 14.95 -18.46 7.36
CA GLY A 440 16.11 -19.12 6.73
C GLY A 440 15.92 -19.54 5.27
N LEU A 441 14.86 -19.06 4.60
CA LEU A 441 14.62 -19.32 3.18
C LEU A 441 15.37 -18.31 2.29
N PRO A 442 15.91 -18.73 1.13
CA PRO A 442 16.56 -17.83 0.20
C PRO A 442 15.55 -16.88 -0.48
N PRO A 443 16.00 -15.71 -0.98
CA PRO A 443 15.17 -14.83 -1.80
C PRO A 443 14.59 -15.54 -3.03
N LEU A 444 13.38 -15.15 -3.43
CA LEU A 444 12.76 -15.65 -4.67
C LEU A 444 13.53 -15.15 -5.90
N SER A 445 13.87 -16.09 -6.79
CA SER A 445 14.60 -15.83 -8.05
C SER A 445 13.79 -16.11 -9.30
N HIS A 446 12.68 -16.85 -9.18
CA HIS A 446 11.81 -17.33 -10.28
C HIS A 446 12.51 -18.10 -11.41
N MET A 447 13.78 -18.49 -11.23
CA MET A 447 14.58 -19.15 -12.28
C MET A 447 14.01 -20.50 -12.72
N THR A 448 13.33 -21.23 -11.84
CA THR A 448 12.61 -22.48 -12.16
C THR A 448 13.46 -23.48 -12.95
N LEU A 449 14.74 -23.65 -12.56
CA LEU A 449 15.76 -24.36 -13.34
C LEU A 449 15.44 -25.85 -13.45
N GLU A 450 14.91 -26.43 -12.39
CA GLU A 450 14.32 -27.76 -12.27
C GLU A 450 13.24 -28.07 -13.31
N HIS A 451 12.59 -27.06 -13.89
CA HIS A 451 11.61 -27.20 -14.98
C HIS A 451 12.16 -26.82 -16.37
N ARG A 452 13.35 -26.22 -16.42
CA ARG A 452 14.00 -25.74 -17.67
C ARG A 452 15.15 -26.63 -18.13
N PHE A 453 15.66 -27.46 -17.23
CA PHE A 453 16.78 -28.37 -17.44
C PHE A 453 16.42 -29.73 -16.85
N ASP A 454 16.87 -30.82 -17.48
CA ASP A 454 16.70 -32.19 -16.97
C ASP A 454 17.61 -32.45 -15.74
N LEU A 455 17.32 -31.77 -14.65
CA LEU A 455 17.96 -31.92 -13.35
C LEU A 455 17.19 -32.96 -12.52
N PRO A 456 17.87 -33.81 -11.73
CA PRO A 456 17.18 -34.70 -10.79
C PRO A 456 16.48 -33.86 -9.70
N ILE A 457 15.16 -33.74 -9.80
CA ILE A 457 14.33 -33.06 -8.81
C ILE A 457 14.22 -33.95 -7.57
N GLY A 458 15.06 -33.67 -6.59
CA GLY A 458 15.15 -34.42 -5.33
C GLY A 458 15.93 -35.73 -5.47
N GLU A 459 17.05 -35.83 -4.75
CA GLU A 459 17.62 -37.14 -4.46
C GLU A 459 16.68 -37.88 -3.49
N ASN A 460 15.93 -38.85 -4.00
CA ASN A 460 15.64 -40.02 -3.20
C ASN A 460 16.98 -40.72 -2.92
N GLN A 461 17.61 -40.37 -1.79
CA GLN A 461 18.68 -41.19 -1.20
C GLN A 461 18.08 -42.47 -0.61
N SER A 462 17.55 -43.31 -1.50
CA SER A 462 17.31 -44.73 -1.24
C SER A 462 18.48 -45.50 -1.84
N GLU A 463 19.36 -46.01 -0.98
CA GLU A 463 20.45 -46.91 -1.39
C GLU A 463 19.88 -48.08 -2.22
N GLY A 464 20.35 -48.25 -3.44
CA GLY A 464 19.72 -49.18 -4.39
C GLY A 464 20.49 -49.31 -5.70
N VAL A 465 21.63 -50.00 -5.65
CA VAL A 465 22.42 -50.36 -6.84
C VAL A 465 21.54 -51.12 -7.84
N GLN A 466 21.40 -50.64 -9.09
CA GLN A 466 21.39 -51.54 -10.26
C GLN A 466 21.62 -50.86 -11.64
N HIS A 467 22.71 -51.31 -12.28
CA HIS A 467 23.00 -51.40 -13.72
C HIS A 467 22.66 -50.28 -14.72
N ILE A 468 23.76 -49.71 -15.23
CA ILE A 468 23.91 -49.02 -16.52
C ILE A 468 23.34 -49.86 -17.68
N VAL A 469 22.46 -49.27 -18.50
CA VAL A 469 22.25 -49.68 -19.90
C VAL A 469 22.24 -48.44 -20.80
N LYS A 470 23.38 -48.16 -21.44
CA LYS A 470 23.46 -47.18 -22.55
C LYS A 470 22.75 -47.77 -23.77
N LYS A 471 21.59 -47.23 -24.18
CA LYS A 471 21.08 -47.44 -25.54
C LYS A 471 21.77 -46.46 -26.49
N ALA A 472 22.65 -46.98 -27.33
CA ALA A 472 23.33 -46.22 -28.37
C ALA A 472 22.35 -45.77 -29.47
N ARG A 473 22.52 -44.53 -29.96
CA ARG A 473 22.01 -44.15 -31.28
C ARG A 473 22.76 -44.94 -32.35
N VAL A 474 22.03 -45.57 -33.26
CA VAL A 474 22.60 -46.16 -34.48
C VAL A 474 21.96 -45.46 -35.68
N ASN A 475 22.79 -44.77 -36.47
CA ASN A 475 22.40 -44.26 -37.79
C ASN A 475 22.32 -45.43 -38.78
N GLY A 476 21.32 -45.44 -39.66
CA GLY A 476 21.13 -46.50 -40.66
C GLY A 476 20.52 -46.01 -41.97
N THR A 477 21.31 -46.05 -43.03
CA THR A 477 21.02 -45.62 -44.43
C THR A 477 21.40 -46.79 -45.37
N VAL A 478 20.92 -46.94 -46.62
CA VAL A 478 20.24 -45.99 -47.53
C VAL A 478 18.81 -46.49 -47.95
N PRO A 479 18.45 -47.11 -49.13
CA PRO A 479 17.03 -47.11 -49.59
C PRO A 479 16.47 -48.46 -50.13
N MET A 480 15.21 -48.46 -50.57
CA MET A 480 14.81 -48.82 -51.97
C MET A 480 13.31 -48.59 -52.19
N ALA A 481 12.92 -48.30 -53.43
CA ALA A 481 11.54 -48.04 -53.82
C ALA A 481 10.88 -49.28 -54.46
N ASN A 482 9.55 -49.42 -54.30
CA ASN A 482 8.59 -49.58 -55.41
C ASN A 482 7.19 -49.96 -54.90
N GLY A 483 6.16 -49.59 -55.66
CA GLY A 483 5.01 -50.49 -55.85
C GLY A 483 3.63 -50.00 -55.40
N THR A 484 2.90 -49.46 -56.38
CA THR A 484 1.44 -49.63 -56.59
C THR A 484 0.42 -48.96 -55.65
N SER A 485 -0.59 -48.40 -56.31
CA SER A 485 -1.72 -47.63 -55.81
C SER A 485 -3.00 -48.49 -55.64
N GLU A 486 -4.06 -47.83 -55.18
CA GLU A 486 -5.48 -48.20 -55.40
C GLU A 486 -6.06 -49.46 -54.73
N LYS A 487 -6.80 -49.28 -53.62
CA LYS A 487 -8.27 -49.03 -53.64
C LYS A 487 -8.89 -49.22 -52.24
N CYS A 488 -9.81 -48.33 -51.88
CA CYS A 488 -10.87 -48.60 -50.90
C CYS A 488 -12.19 -47.98 -51.41
N ASN A 489 -13.27 -48.75 -51.30
CA ASN A 489 -14.64 -48.36 -51.70
C ASN A 489 -15.19 -47.31 -50.70
N GLY A 490 -16.08 -46.37 -51.04
CA GLY A 490 -17.52 -46.56 -51.37
C GLY A 490 -18.30 -46.94 -50.10
N VAL A 491 -19.30 -46.23 -49.55
CA VAL A 491 -20.47 -45.46 -50.10
C VAL A 491 -20.78 -44.27 -49.14
N HIS A 492 -21.28 -43.06 -49.46
CA HIS A 492 -21.90 -42.40 -50.64
C HIS A 492 -23.46 -42.31 -50.70
N ASN A 493 -24.07 -41.28 -50.07
CA ASN A 493 -25.37 -40.62 -50.35
C ASN A 493 -25.29 -39.21 -49.69
N GLY A 494 -25.73 -38.07 -50.23
CA GLY A 494 -26.91 -37.73 -51.05
C GLY A 494 -27.97 -37.11 -50.11
N ASP A 495 -28.48 -35.88 -50.21
CA ASP A 495 -28.55 -34.85 -51.27
C ASP A 495 -28.36 -33.43 -50.65
N ALA A 496 -27.96 -32.31 -51.28
CA ALA A 496 -28.02 -31.76 -52.65
C ALA A 496 -29.27 -30.90 -52.98
N HIS A 497 -29.11 -29.57 -52.95
CA HIS A 497 -29.60 -28.50 -53.88
C HIS A 497 -29.66 -27.15 -53.10
N ARG A 498 -29.20 -25.95 -53.51
CA ARG A 498 -28.73 -25.23 -54.73
C ARG A 498 -29.62 -24.00 -55.01
N SER A 499 -29.05 -22.80 -54.89
CA SER A 499 -29.18 -21.63 -55.81
C SER A 499 -28.46 -20.42 -55.20
N GLU A 500 -27.24 -20.08 -55.62
CA GLU A 500 -26.92 -19.11 -56.70
C GLU A 500 -27.05 -17.60 -56.34
N LYS A 501 -25.89 -16.90 -56.37
CA LYS A 501 -25.62 -15.62 -57.08
C LYS A 501 -26.30 -14.30 -56.54
N VAL A 502 -25.76 -13.07 -56.69
CA VAL A 502 -24.52 -12.52 -57.32
C VAL A 502 -24.22 -11.07 -56.84
N SER A 503 -22.96 -10.63 -57.01
CA SER A 503 -22.40 -9.25 -57.08
C SER A 503 -22.70 -8.15 -56.04
N SER A 504 -21.60 -7.63 -55.49
CA SER A 504 -21.24 -6.21 -55.27
C SER A 504 -22.22 -5.09 -55.65
N HIS A 505 -22.35 -4.13 -54.73
CA HIS A 505 -22.02 -2.72 -55.00
C HIS A 505 -21.14 -2.17 -53.87
#